data_AF-A0AAX2IF61-F1
#
_entry.id   AF-A0AAX2IF61-F1
#
_cell.length_a   1.000
_cell.length_b   1.000
_cell.length_c   1.000
_cell.angle_alpha   90.00
_cell.angle_beta   90.00
_cell.angle_gamma   90.00
#
_symmetry.space_group_name_H-M   'P 1'
#
loop_
_entity.id
_entity.type
_entity.pdbx_description
1 polymer ?
#
loop_
_entity_poly.entity_id
_entity_poly.type
_entity_poly.pdbx_seq_one_letter_code
_entity_poly.pdbx_strand_id
1 'polypeptide(L)'
;MTETHNAIAGVPPYERGFHAMGYLKEVPPLRIITDELMVVSTFEELPQVLTCEETYTYIPASLLLENSTQQDFIRELPFNDKLRILVDSPANSFEMIVLLRQLRAIAKIPISCWVHSITDYLYALIAQADDLITKNKELALPENQLLIANSLVTKTIDPFYL
;
A
#
# COMPACT_ATOMS: atom_id res chain seq x y z
N MET A 1 25.39 22.34 16.93
CA MET A 1 24.13 22.12 16.19
C MET A 1 23.58 20.79 16.63
N THR A 2 22.48 20.78 17.37
CA THR A 2 21.75 19.56 17.70
C THR A 2 20.95 19.16 16.47
N GLU A 3 21.40 18.13 15.76
CA GLU A 3 20.64 17.52 14.68
C GLU A 3 19.38 16.89 15.30
N THR A 4 18.25 17.58 15.19
CA THR A 4 16.95 16.98 15.48
C THR A 4 16.61 16.05 14.32
N HIS A 5 17.04 14.79 14.42
CA HIS A 5 16.53 13.71 13.59
C HIS A 5 15.05 13.54 13.93
N ASN A 6 14.17 14.24 13.21
CA ASN A 6 12.76 13.93 13.22
C ASN A 6 12.59 12.58 12.53
N ALA A 7 12.47 11.52 13.32
CA ALA A 7 12.19 10.18 12.84
C ALA A 7 10.98 10.22 11.90
N ILE A 8 11.11 9.65 10.71
CA ILE A 8 10.03 9.50 9.70
C ILE A 8 9.09 8.34 10.14
N ALA A 9 8.92 8.15 11.45
CA ALA A 9 8.29 6.97 12.01
C ALA A 9 6.89 7.30 12.55
N GLY A 10 5.85 6.85 11.83
CA GLY A 10 4.58 6.50 12.45
C GLY A 10 4.72 5.27 13.36
N VAL A 11 3.59 4.72 13.82
CA VAL A 11 3.56 3.56 14.73
C VAL A 11 4.45 2.43 14.22
N PRO A 12 5.27 1.78 15.07
CA PRO A 12 6.18 0.73 14.64
C PRO A 12 5.43 -0.44 13.98
N PRO A 13 5.88 -0.95 12.82
CA PRO A 13 5.17 -1.98 12.05
C PRO A 13 4.80 -3.24 12.86
N TYR A 14 5.63 -3.62 13.82
CA TYR A 14 5.44 -4.83 14.63
C TYR A 14 4.23 -4.76 15.58
N GLU A 15 3.78 -3.56 15.98
CA GLU A 15 2.61 -3.39 16.87
C GLU A 15 1.27 -3.69 16.17
N ARG A 16 1.29 -3.83 14.83
CA ARG A 16 0.16 -4.27 14.00
C ARG A 16 0.30 -5.70 13.50
N GLY A 17 1.29 -6.46 13.98
CA GLY A 17 1.53 -7.84 13.56
C GLY A 17 2.33 -7.99 12.26
N PHE A 18 3.02 -6.95 11.80
CA PHE A 18 3.96 -7.08 10.68
C PHE A 18 5.27 -7.72 11.17
N HIS A 19 5.65 -8.82 10.51
CA HIS A 19 6.91 -9.51 10.70
C HIS A 19 7.90 -9.15 9.58
N ALA A 20 9.14 -9.63 9.72
CA ALA A 20 10.07 -9.73 8.60
C ALA A 20 9.33 -10.34 7.42
N MET A 21 9.27 -9.59 6.31
CA MET A 21 9.23 -10.22 5.00
C MET A 21 10.47 -11.12 4.99
N GLY A 22 10.27 -12.40 5.30
CA GLY A 22 11.31 -13.26 5.86
C GLY A 22 11.06 -13.78 7.28
N TYR A 23 9.84 -14.27 7.56
CA TYR A 23 9.50 -15.57 8.19
C TYR A 23 7.97 -15.60 8.39
N LEU A 24 7.21 -16.07 7.36
CA LEU A 24 5.80 -16.56 7.42
C LEU A 24 4.64 -15.77 6.77
N LYS A 25 4.83 -14.82 5.83
CA LYS A 25 3.77 -14.44 4.86
C LYS A 25 4.35 -14.14 3.48
N GLU A 26 3.65 -14.58 2.43
CA GLU A 26 4.06 -14.55 1.02
C GLU A 26 4.37 -13.13 0.52
N VAL A 27 5.21 -13.01 -0.51
CA VAL A 27 5.40 -11.73 -1.22
C VAL A 27 4.02 -11.27 -1.70
N PRO A 28 3.62 -10.01 -1.44
CA PRO A 28 2.36 -9.47 -1.92
C PRO A 28 2.12 -9.80 -3.39
N PRO A 29 0.95 -10.35 -3.75
CA PRO A 29 0.70 -10.75 -5.12
C PRO A 29 0.63 -9.50 -6.02
N LEU A 30 1.29 -9.58 -7.18
CA LEU A 30 1.07 -8.64 -8.27
C LEU A 30 -0.15 -9.07 -9.06
N ARG A 31 -1.19 -8.24 -9.09
CA ARG A 31 -2.40 -8.47 -9.89
C ARG A 31 -2.36 -7.63 -11.16
N ILE A 32 -2.55 -8.29 -12.29
CA ILE A 32 -2.73 -7.62 -13.58
C ILE A 32 -4.18 -7.18 -13.68
N ILE A 33 -4.40 -5.87 -13.78
CA ILE A 33 -5.73 -5.28 -13.95
C ILE A 33 -6.03 -5.20 -15.44
N THR A 34 -7.02 -5.95 -15.90
CA THR A 34 -7.48 -5.97 -17.29
C THR A 34 -8.65 -5.02 -17.53
N ASP A 35 -9.48 -4.81 -16.52
CA ASP A 35 -10.72 -4.05 -16.58
C ASP A 35 -10.61 -2.73 -15.80
N GLU A 36 -11.65 -1.91 -15.83
CA GLU A 36 -11.68 -0.68 -15.02
C GLU A 36 -11.79 -1.02 -13.53
N LEU A 37 -11.07 -0.27 -12.69
CA LEU A 37 -11.17 -0.42 -11.25
C LEU A 37 -12.40 0.34 -10.73
N MET A 38 -13.15 -0.27 -9.81
CA MET A 38 -14.16 0.46 -9.05
C MET A 38 -13.49 1.31 -7.97
N VAL A 39 -13.29 2.58 -8.32
CA VAL A 39 -12.68 3.61 -7.46
C VAL A 39 -13.76 4.56 -6.93
N VAL A 40 -13.80 4.74 -5.62
CA VAL A 40 -14.69 5.68 -4.94
C VAL A 40 -14.22 7.10 -5.20
N SER A 41 -15.10 7.98 -5.68
CA SER A 41 -14.77 9.38 -5.92
C SER A 41 -15.02 10.25 -4.69
N THR A 42 -16.05 9.92 -3.91
CA THR A 42 -16.44 10.66 -2.69
C THR A 42 -16.85 9.73 -1.55
N PHE A 43 -16.70 10.17 -0.29
CA PHE A 43 -17.08 9.35 0.87
C PHE A 43 -18.59 9.03 0.93
N GLU A 44 -19.42 9.84 0.29
CA GLU A 44 -20.87 9.64 0.24
C GLU A 44 -21.27 8.42 -0.61
N GLU A 45 -20.40 8.01 -1.54
CA GLU A 45 -20.62 6.85 -2.43
C GLU A 45 -20.28 5.52 -1.75
N LEU A 46 -19.46 5.51 -0.69
CA LEU A 46 -19.00 4.30 -0.01
C LEU A 46 -20.13 3.31 0.35
N PRO A 47 -21.26 3.74 0.95
CA PRO A 47 -22.35 2.83 1.27
C PRO A 47 -22.99 2.17 0.05
N GLN A 48 -23.02 2.85 -1.09
CA GLN A 48 -23.60 2.34 -2.34
C GLN A 48 -22.64 1.39 -3.05
N VAL A 49 -21.34 1.68 -3.02
CA VAL A 49 -20.34 0.82 -3.67
C VAL A 49 -20.10 -0.47 -2.87
N LEU A 50 -20.30 -0.43 -1.54
CA LEU A 50 -20.20 -1.61 -0.68
C LEU A 50 -21.28 -2.67 -0.92
N THR A 51 -22.42 -2.31 -1.53
CA THR A 51 -23.49 -3.26 -1.87
C THR A 51 -23.26 -3.94 -3.22
N CYS A 52 -22.25 -3.52 -4.00
CA CYS A 52 -21.91 -4.15 -5.27
C CYS A 52 -21.28 -5.53 -5.07
N GLU A 53 -21.52 -6.43 -6.04
CA GLU A 53 -20.97 -7.79 -6.06
C GLU A 53 -19.49 -7.85 -6.48
N GLU A 54 -18.88 -6.71 -6.80
CA GLU A 54 -17.48 -6.65 -7.20
C GLU A 54 -16.52 -7.16 -6.10
N THR A 55 -15.36 -7.62 -6.55
CA THR A 55 -14.36 -8.26 -5.68
C THR A 55 -13.71 -7.26 -4.74
N TYR A 56 -13.32 -6.07 -5.24
CA TYR A 56 -12.67 -5.04 -4.43
C TYR A 56 -13.11 -3.64 -4.82
N THR A 57 -13.32 -2.80 -3.82
CA THR A 57 -13.62 -1.38 -3.94
C THR A 57 -12.41 -0.58 -3.45
N TYR A 58 -11.98 0.38 -4.27
CA TYR A 58 -10.77 1.14 -4.03
C TYR A 58 -11.08 2.56 -3.56
N ILE A 59 -10.48 2.98 -2.45
CA ILE A 59 -10.55 4.36 -1.95
C ILE A 59 -9.22 5.05 -2.25
N PRO A 60 -9.20 6.12 -3.06
CA PRO A 60 -7.96 6.85 -3.36
C PRO A 60 -7.29 7.37 -2.09
N ALA A 61 -5.98 7.16 -1.95
CA ALA A 61 -5.22 7.69 -0.83
C ALA A 61 -5.22 9.22 -0.74
N SER A 62 -5.36 9.91 -1.88
CA SER A 62 -5.52 11.37 -1.93
C SER A 62 -6.75 11.83 -1.15
N LEU A 63 -7.88 11.15 -1.33
CA LEU A 63 -9.14 11.44 -0.64
C LEU A 63 -9.05 11.24 0.88
N LEU A 64 -8.09 10.42 1.33
CA LEU A 64 -7.95 9.99 2.71
C LEU A 64 -7.03 10.90 3.56
N LEU A 65 -6.08 11.58 2.92
CA LEU A 65 -5.01 12.31 3.61
C LEU A 65 -5.17 13.83 3.61
N GLU A 66 -6.19 14.37 2.92
CA GLU A 66 -6.42 15.81 2.81
C GLU A 66 -6.77 16.48 4.14
N ASN A 67 -7.59 15.84 4.99
CA ASN A 67 -8.10 16.45 6.22
C ASN A 67 -8.02 15.52 7.44
N SER A 68 -7.88 16.10 8.63
CA SER A 68 -7.86 15.35 9.90
C SER A 68 -9.11 14.48 10.12
N THR A 69 -10.28 14.98 9.72
CA THR A 69 -11.55 14.23 9.82
C THR A 69 -11.55 12.95 8.98
N GLN A 70 -10.89 12.97 7.81
CA GLN A 70 -10.77 11.79 6.94
C GLN A 70 -9.78 10.78 7.53
N GLN A 71 -8.70 11.26 8.14
CA GLN A 71 -7.77 10.41 8.88
C GLN A 71 -8.44 9.73 10.08
N ASP A 72 -9.29 10.45 10.82
CA ASP A 72 -10.07 9.87 11.93
C ASP A 72 -11.09 8.84 11.41
N PHE A 73 -11.76 9.12 10.28
CA PHE A 73 -12.66 8.16 9.65
C PHE A 73 -11.97 6.83 9.33
N ILE A 74 -10.78 6.87 8.73
CA ILE A 74 -10.01 5.68 8.36
C ILE A 74 -9.55 4.89 9.59
N ARG A 75 -9.24 5.58 10.70
CA ARG A 75 -8.83 4.95 11.97
C ARG A 75 -9.98 4.16 12.61
N GLU A 76 -11.19 4.72 12.53
CA GLU A 76 -12.40 4.12 13.07
C GLU A 76 -13.03 3.10 12.12
N LEU A 77 -12.71 3.14 10.82
CA LEU A 77 -13.22 2.20 9.83
C LEU A 77 -12.85 0.76 10.23
N PRO A 78 -13.84 -0.13 10.43
CA PRO A 78 -13.56 -1.52 10.73
C PRO A 78 -12.93 -2.21 9.53
N PHE A 79 -12.21 -3.29 9.81
CA PHE A 79 -11.66 -4.14 8.76
C PHE A 79 -12.77 -4.67 7.85
N ASN A 80 -12.56 -4.57 6.54
CA ASN A 80 -13.47 -5.04 5.51
C ASN A 80 -12.65 -5.62 4.37
N ASP A 81 -12.85 -6.92 4.08
CA ASP A 81 -12.10 -7.66 3.07
C ASP A 81 -12.26 -7.11 1.64
N LYS A 82 -13.37 -6.40 1.37
CA LYS A 82 -13.66 -5.81 0.06
C LYS A 82 -13.08 -4.42 -0.13
N LEU A 83 -12.79 -3.69 0.95
CA LEU A 83 -12.28 -2.33 0.87
C LEU A 83 -10.75 -2.32 0.82
N ARG A 84 -10.19 -1.56 -0.11
CA ARG A 84 -8.76 -1.36 -0.22
C ARG A 84 -8.44 0.11 -0.44
N ILE A 85 -7.37 0.60 0.17
CA ILE A 85 -6.84 1.93 -0.14
C ILE A 85 -6.03 1.83 -1.41
N LEU A 86 -6.28 2.71 -2.39
CA LEU A 86 -5.53 2.78 -3.63
C LEU A 86 -4.49 3.89 -3.55
N VAL A 87 -3.23 3.51 -3.65
CA VAL A 87 -2.10 4.43 -3.79
C VAL A 87 -1.60 4.36 -5.22
N ASP A 88 -1.69 5.46 -5.96
CA ASP A 88 -0.97 5.58 -7.23
C ASP A 88 0.49 5.94 -6.96
N SER A 89 1.42 5.20 -7.56
CA SER A 89 2.85 5.38 -7.31
C SER A 89 3.28 6.80 -7.74
N PRO A 90 3.76 7.64 -6.80
CA PRO A 90 4.25 8.98 -7.14
C PRO A 90 5.53 8.90 -7.97
N ALA A 91 5.87 10.00 -8.64
CA ALA A 91 7.10 10.09 -9.42
C ALA A 91 8.37 9.93 -8.57
N ASN A 92 8.29 10.24 -7.27
CA ASN A 92 9.39 10.10 -6.32
C ASN A 92 9.20 8.86 -5.44
N SER A 93 10.09 7.87 -5.58
CA SER A 93 9.98 6.60 -4.87
C SER A 93 10.12 6.71 -3.34
N PHE A 94 10.77 7.75 -2.80
CA PHE A 94 10.83 7.98 -1.36
C PHE A 94 9.53 8.57 -0.80
N GLU A 95 8.85 9.42 -1.58
CA GLU A 95 7.52 9.92 -1.20
C GLU A 95 6.52 8.77 -1.10
N MET A 96 6.64 7.76 -1.97
CA MET A 96 5.82 6.54 -1.88
C MET A 96 6.01 5.81 -0.55
N ILE A 97 7.26 5.69 -0.06
CA ILE A 97 7.53 5.05 1.24
C ILE A 97 6.84 5.81 2.37
N VAL A 98 6.99 7.14 2.39
CA VAL A 98 6.38 8.01 3.41
C VAL A 98 4.86 7.88 3.38
N LEU A 99 4.27 7.97 2.20
CA LEU A 99 2.82 7.86 1.99
C LEU A 99 2.27 6.53 2.50
N LEU A 100 2.87 5.42 2.08
CA LEU A 100 2.46 4.08 2.49
C LEU A 100 2.66 3.87 4.01
N ARG A 101 3.72 4.42 4.61
CA ARG A 101 3.91 4.41 6.08
C ARG A 101 2.83 5.18 6.83
N GLN A 102 2.48 6.37 6.35
CA GLN A 102 1.43 7.20 6.96
C GLN A 102 0.07 6.49 6.90
N LEU A 103 -0.30 5.93 5.74
CA LEU A 103 -1.53 5.18 5.57
C LEU A 103 -1.56 3.94 6.47
N ARG A 104 -0.47 3.18 6.55
CA ARG A 104 -0.37 2.01 7.45
C ARG A 104 -0.49 2.39 8.92
N ALA A 105 -0.03 3.57 9.33
CA ALA A 105 -0.20 4.01 10.71
C ALA A 105 -1.68 4.24 11.07
N ILE A 106 -2.47 4.73 10.12
CA ILE A 106 -3.87 5.13 10.38
C ILE A 106 -4.92 4.08 9.97
N ALA A 107 -4.71 3.33 8.88
CA ALA A 107 -5.74 2.50 8.26
C ALA A 107 -5.72 1.06 8.76
N LYS A 108 -6.88 0.47 9.02
CA LYS A 108 -6.99 -0.97 9.36
C LYS A 108 -7.26 -1.86 8.14
N ILE A 109 -7.59 -1.27 6.99
CA ILE A 109 -7.87 -1.97 5.73
C ILE A 109 -6.62 -2.11 4.85
N PRO A 110 -6.56 -3.10 3.93
CA PRO A 110 -5.41 -3.30 3.06
C PRO A 110 -5.13 -2.12 2.12
N ILE A 111 -3.85 -1.89 1.82
CA ILE A 111 -3.37 -0.86 0.90
C ILE A 111 -2.85 -1.53 -0.37
N SER A 112 -3.50 -1.24 -1.50
CA SER A 112 -3.08 -1.61 -2.84
C SER A 112 -2.28 -0.48 -3.49
N CYS A 113 -1.07 -0.80 -3.95
CA CYS A 113 -0.23 0.15 -4.67
C CYS A 113 -0.27 -0.12 -6.18
N TRP A 114 -0.59 0.91 -6.96
CA TRP A 114 -0.52 0.88 -8.41
C TRP A 114 0.91 1.14 -8.86
N VAL A 115 1.53 0.13 -9.49
CA VAL A 115 2.94 0.16 -9.89
C VAL A 115 3.06 0.24 -11.41
N HIS A 116 3.89 1.16 -11.89
CA HIS A 116 4.10 1.38 -13.33
C HIS A 116 5.42 0.75 -13.81
N SER A 117 6.38 0.60 -12.91
CA SER A 117 7.73 0.07 -13.18
C SER A 117 8.21 -0.95 -12.14
N ILE A 118 9.32 -1.63 -12.42
CA ILE A 118 9.98 -2.54 -11.47
C ILE A 118 10.52 -1.77 -10.24
N THR A 119 10.91 -0.52 -10.44
CA THR A 119 11.32 0.38 -9.36
C THR A 119 10.15 0.60 -8.41
N ASP A 120 8.99 1.00 -8.92
CA ASP A 120 7.79 1.20 -8.10
C ASP A 120 7.40 -0.07 -7.36
N TYR A 121 7.48 -1.23 -8.03
CA TYR A 121 7.28 -2.54 -7.39
C TYR A 121 8.19 -2.68 -6.16
N LEU A 122 9.50 -2.55 -6.33
CA LEU A 122 10.45 -2.70 -5.23
C LEU A 122 10.19 -1.72 -4.09
N TYR A 123 9.94 -0.45 -4.40
CA TYR A 123 9.69 0.56 -3.37
C TYR A 123 8.35 0.35 -2.65
N ALA A 124 7.32 -0.15 -3.33
CA ALA A 124 6.05 -0.51 -2.71
C ALA A 124 6.21 -1.71 -1.77
N LEU A 125 7.06 -2.69 -2.12
CA LEU A 125 7.42 -3.80 -1.22
C LEU A 125 8.26 -3.34 -0.02
N ILE A 126 9.22 -2.44 -0.24
CA ILE A 126 10.02 -1.82 0.82
C ILE A 126 9.12 -1.15 1.85
N ALA A 127 8.12 -0.42 1.36
CA ALA A 127 7.11 0.23 2.17
C ALA A 127 5.99 -0.71 2.64
N GLN A 128 6.11 -2.01 2.35
CA GLN A 128 5.20 -3.10 2.72
C GLN A 128 3.73 -2.82 2.39
N ALA A 129 3.46 -2.47 1.13
CA ALA A 129 2.10 -2.51 0.60
C ALA A 129 1.51 -3.93 0.70
N ASP A 130 0.21 -4.02 0.98
CA ASP A 130 -0.47 -5.32 1.16
C ASP A 130 -0.71 -6.01 -0.17
N ASP A 131 -0.91 -5.24 -1.24
CA ASP A 131 -1.15 -5.74 -2.59
C ASP A 131 -0.55 -4.82 -3.65
N LEU A 132 -0.20 -5.39 -4.80
CA LEU A 132 0.34 -4.64 -5.93
C LEU A 132 -0.56 -4.83 -7.15
N ILE A 133 -0.81 -3.76 -7.89
CA ILE A 133 -1.65 -3.79 -9.08
C ILE A 133 -0.97 -3.06 -10.23
N THR A 134 -1.15 -3.56 -11.45
CA THR A 134 -0.59 -2.92 -12.64
C THR A 134 -1.36 -3.28 -13.91
N LYS A 135 -1.28 -2.43 -14.93
CA LYS A 135 -1.64 -2.78 -16.32
C LYS A 135 -0.45 -3.34 -17.11
N ASN A 136 0.78 -3.16 -16.61
CA ASN A 136 1.98 -3.59 -17.30
C ASN A 136 2.24 -5.09 -17.07
N LYS A 137 1.91 -5.91 -18.07
CA LYS A 137 2.12 -7.37 -18.03
C LYS A 137 3.60 -7.76 -17.92
N GLU A 138 4.53 -6.90 -18.34
CA GLU A 138 5.96 -7.19 -18.27
C GLU A 138 6.45 -7.31 -16.82
N LEU A 139 5.82 -6.61 -15.88
CA LEU A 139 6.16 -6.71 -14.46
C LEU A 139 5.84 -8.09 -13.87
N ALA A 140 4.91 -8.83 -14.48
CA ALA A 140 4.55 -10.18 -14.07
C ALA A 140 5.36 -11.29 -14.78
N LEU A 141 6.39 -10.92 -15.57
CA LEU A 141 7.27 -11.91 -16.19
C LEU A 141 8.00 -12.74 -15.12
N PRO A 142 8.19 -14.06 -15.35
CA PRO A 142 8.85 -14.94 -14.38
C PRO A 142 10.24 -14.46 -13.96
N GLU A 143 10.99 -13.82 -14.86
CA GLU A 143 12.32 -13.29 -14.60
C GLU A 143 12.28 -12.15 -13.57
N ASN A 144 11.29 -11.26 -13.69
CA ASN A 144 11.07 -10.16 -12.74
C ASN A 144 10.63 -10.70 -11.39
N GLN A 145 9.71 -11.68 -11.37
CA GLN A 145 9.29 -12.34 -10.14
C GLN A 145 10.46 -13.04 -9.43
N LEU A 146 11.32 -13.73 -10.19
CA LEU A 146 12.52 -14.38 -9.67
C LEU A 146 13.49 -13.35 -9.08
N LEU A 147 13.73 -12.23 -9.76
CA LEU A 147 14.58 -11.15 -9.29
C LEU A 147 14.06 -10.57 -7.97
N ILE A 148 12.76 -10.25 -7.91
CA ILE A 148 12.11 -9.71 -6.72
C ILE A 148 12.18 -10.70 -5.56
N ALA A 149 11.83 -11.97 -5.80
CA ALA A 149 11.85 -13.01 -4.77
C ALA A 149 13.25 -13.20 -4.15
N ASN A 150 14.31 -12.99 -4.94
CA ASN A 150 15.68 -13.14 -4.48
C ASN A 150 16.31 -11.85 -3.93
N SER A 151 15.66 -10.71 -4.10
CA SER A 151 16.14 -9.42 -3.60
C SER A 151 16.18 -9.37 -2.06
N LEU A 152 16.94 -8.42 -1.51
CA LEU A 152 16.94 -8.15 -0.06
C LEU A 152 15.65 -7.46 0.40
N VAL A 153 14.91 -6.85 -0.53
CA VAL A 153 13.65 -6.15 -0.24
C VAL A 153 12.61 -7.12 0.31
N THR A 154 12.51 -8.32 -0.25
CA THR A 154 11.59 -9.37 0.24
C THR A 154 12.09 -10.09 1.49
N LYS A 155 13.29 -9.74 1.97
CA LYS A 155 13.98 -10.35 3.11
C LYS A 155 14.16 -9.38 4.29
N THR A 156 13.64 -8.16 4.19
CA THR A 156 13.85 -7.08 5.16
C THR A 156 12.51 -6.39 5.49
N ILE A 157 12.31 -6.00 6.75
CA ILE A 157 11.21 -5.09 7.15
C ILE A 157 11.67 -3.67 6.97
N ASP A 158 10.89 -2.84 6.27
CA ASP A 158 11.01 -1.39 6.24
C ASP A 158 12.48 -0.91 6.34
N PRO A 159 13.31 -1.19 5.31
CA PRO A 159 14.75 -0.95 5.37
C PRO A 159 15.13 0.53 5.58
N PHE A 160 14.16 1.44 5.47
CA PHE A 160 14.32 2.88 5.70
C PHE A 160 13.64 3.33 7.00
N TYR A 161 13.46 2.45 7.99
CA TYR A 161 12.78 2.78 9.25
C TYR A 161 13.51 3.81 10.13
N LEU A 162 14.80 4.07 9.90
CA LEU A 162 15.66 4.95 10.70
C LEU A 162 15.18 6.41 10.79
#